data_AF-A0A7Y8I7R6-F1
#
_entry.id   AF-A0A7Y8I7R6-F1
#
_cell.length_a   1.000
_cell.length_b   1.000
_cell.length_c   1.000
_cell.angle_alpha   90.00
_cell.angle_beta   90.00
_cell.angle_gamma   90.00
#
_symmetry.space_group_name_H-M   'P 1'
#
loop_
_entity.id
_entity.type
_entity.pdbx_description
1 polymer ?
#
loop_
_entity_poly.entity_id
_entity_poly.type
_entity_poly.pdbx_seq_one_letter_code
_entity_poly.pdbx_strand_id
1 'polypeptide(L)'
;MGAFELSAIYGFSADNIWCAGAFVNDNPTPLPTFIHQSLIIHFNGTKWETINSPKGDLLTRLWGSASDDIWAWGMENSLFHYDGTSWIKDSIELSIPENGGFQITRICGTSGAAFATDVTLIDYVLNETHYFFTWNNNKWTKADSFVISSTSQEYKFGTRLWMPKDGYLLSYGSEGIFQWSGGGWQKNSTIIQLHV
;
A
#
# COMPACT_ATOMS: atom_id res chain seq x y z
N MET A 1 -29.48 5.05 7.80
CA MET A 1 -28.17 5.19 7.15
C MET A 1 -27.30 4.09 7.68
N GLY A 2 -26.67 3.28 6.82
CA GLY A 2 -25.64 2.33 7.25
C GLY A 2 -24.46 3.10 7.84
N ALA A 3 -23.75 2.49 8.79
CA ALA A 3 -22.54 3.08 9.35
C ALA A 3 -21.44 3.10 8.27
N PHE A 4 -20.46 4.00 8.42
CA PHE A 4 -19.26 4.00 7.61
C PHE A 4 -18.05 4.24 8.51
N GLU A 5 -16.89 3.81 8.04
CA GLU A 5 -15.60 4.06 8.65
C GLU A 5 -14.71 4.77 7.62
N LEU A 6 -13.93 5.77 8.07
CA LEU A 6 -12.84 6.37 7.31
C LEU A 6 -11.53 6.04 8.01
N SER A 7 -10.59 5.43 7.28
CA SER A 7 -9.36 4.88 7.85
C SER A 7 -8.09 5.53 7.27
N ALA A 8 -8.22 6.33 6.20
CA ALA A 8 -7.12 7.06 5.59
C ALA A 8 -7.55 8.45 5.12
N ILE A 9 -6.60 9.39 5.15
CA ILE A 9 -6.72 10.74 4.60
C ILE A 9 -5.41 11.13 3.91
N TYR A 10 -5.49 11.80 2.77
CA TYR A 10 -4.35 12.32 2.02
C TYR A 10 -4.72 13.65 1.36
N GLY A 11 -3.83 14.64 1.40
CA GLY A 11 -4.09 15.98 0.86
C GLY A 11 -2.98 16.47 -0.05
N PHE A 12 -3.36 17.07 -1.19
CA PHE A 12 -2.44 17.76 -2.11
C PHE A 12 -2.43 19.27 -1.90
N SER A 13 -3.54 19.83 -1.42
CA SER A 13 -3.70 21.24 -1.07
C SER A 13 -4.85 21.40 -0.06
N ALA A 14 -5.13 22.63 0.38
CA ALA A 14 -6.28 22.92 1.23
C ALA A 14 -7.63 22.59 0.55
N ASP A 15 -7.65 22.55 -0.79
CA ASP A 15 -8.85 22.35 -1.60
C ASP A 15 -8.88 21.00 -2.33
N ASN A 16 -7.93 20.11 -2.03
CA ASN A 16 -7.85 18.80 -2.64
C ASN A 16 -7.41 17.75 -1.61
N ILE A 17 -8.40 17.13 -0.98
CA ILE A 17 -8.22 16.15 0.09
C ILE A 17 -9.05 14.91 -0.21
N TRP A 18 -8.43 13.74 -0.08
CA TRP A 18 -9.04 12.44 -0.30
C TRP A 18 -9.12 11.68 1.02
N CYS A 19 -10.25 11.04 1.26
CA CYS A 19 -10.45 10.10 2.36
C CYS A 19 -10.85 8.73 1.80
N ALA A 20 -10.40 7.67 2.44
CA ALA A 20 -10.75 6.30 2.08
C ALA A 20 -11.15 5.49 3.32
N GLY A 21 -11.99 4.50 3.11
CA GLY A 21 -12.50 3.60 4.15
C GLY A 21 -13.50 2.61 3.57
N ALA A 22 -14.56 2.33 4.33
CA ALA A 22 -15.65 1.46 3.88
C ALA A 22 -17.01 1.88 4.44
N PHE A 23 -18.06 1.53 3.71
CA PHE A 23 -19.38 1.35 4.29
C PHE A 23 -19.39 0.08 5.15
N VAL A 24 -19.92 0.21 6.36
CA VAL A 24 -20.14 -0.90 7.29
C VAL A 24 -21.59 -1.31 7.14
N ASN A 25 -21.80 -2.38 6.38
CA ASN A 25 -23.11 -3.01 6.27
C ASN A 25 -23.15 -4.20 7.23
N ASP A 26 -24.17 -4.24 8.08
CA ASP A 26 -24.46 -5.43 8.88
C ASP A 26 -25.02 -6.51 7.95
N ASN A 27 -24.36 -7.67 7.86
CA ASN A 27 -25.00 -8.86 7.33
C ASN A 27 -25.73 -9.58 8.49
N PRO A 28 -27.07 -9.60 8.50
CA PRO A 28 -27.81 -10.11 9.65
C PRO A 28 -27.67 -11.64 9.86
N THR A 29 -27.21 -12.42 8.87
CA THR A 29 -27.11 -13.89 9.03
C THR A 29 -26.16 -14.55 8.00
N PRO A 30 -25.14 -15.36 8.38
CA PRO A 30 -24.57 -15.59 9.72
C PRO A 30 -23.28 -14.77 10.02
N LEU A 31 -22.94 -14.65 11.31
CA LEU A 31 -21.79 -13.88 11.85
C LEU A 31 -20.42 -14.54 11.63
N PRO A 32 -19.31 -13.76 11.56
CA PRO A 32 -19.26 -12.31 11.34
C PRO A 32 -19.03 -12.05 9.83
N THR A 33 -19.91 -11.30 9.19
CA THR A 33 -19.78 -10.98 7.75
C THR A 33 -20.02 -9.49 7.55
N PHE A 34 -19.15 -8.65 8.12
CA PHE A 34 -19.04 -7.28 7.60
C PHE A 34 -18.70 -7.40 6.12
N ILE A 35 -19.65 -7.05 5.26
CA ILE A 35 -19.34 -6.85 3.84
C ILE A 35 -18.93 -5.39 3.72
N HIS A 36 -17.66 -5.13 4.05
CA HIS A 36 -17.09 -3.83 3.77
C HIS A 36 -17.21 -3.57 2.27
N GLN A 37 -17.81 -2.44 1.94
CA GLN A 37 -17.76 -1.91 0.60
C GLN A 37 -16.87 -0.69 0.64
N SER A 38 -15.77 -0.73 -0.11
CA SER A 38 -14.84 0.38 -0.29
C SER A 38 -15.56 1.73 -0.48
N LEU A 39 -15.08 2.74 0.24
CA LEU A 39 -15.60 4.10 0.22
C LEU A 39 -14.46 5.08 -0.06
N ILE A 40 -14.66 5.98 -1.02
CA ILE A 40 -13.78 7.09 -1.31
C ILE A 40 -14.59 8.39 -1.25
N ILE A 41 -14.05 9.40 -0.56
CA ILE A 41 -14.64 10.73 -0.44
C ILE A 41 -13.58 11.77 -0.82
N HIS A 42 -13.98 12.78 -1.58
CA HIS A 42 -13.11 13.88 -2.01
C HIS A 42 -13.65 15.23 -1.53
N PHE A 43 -12.76 16.07 -1.00
CA PHE A 43 -13.00 17.48 -0.76
C PHE A 43 -12.42 18.30 -1.90
N ASN A 44 -13.26 19.10 -2.54
CA ASN A 44 -12.92 19.92 -3.69
C ASN A 44 -12.69 21.42 -3.36
N GLY A 45 -12.47 21.74 -2.08
CA GLY A 45 -12.36 23.14 -1.60
C GLY A 45 -13.67 23.73 -1.11
N THR A 46 -14.81 23.15 -1.46
CA THR A 46 -16.14 23.68 -1.07
C THR A 46 -17.02 22.66 -0.37
N LYS A 47 -16.93 21.38 -0.74
CA LYS A 47 -17.76 20.31 -0.18
C LYS A 47 -17.03 18.97 -0.24
N TRP A 48 -17.46 18.07 0.63
CA TRP A 48 -17.10 16.65 0.59
C TRP A 48 -18.12 15.89 -0.25
N GLU A 49 -17.64 15.03 -1.15
CA GLU A 49 -18.48 14.22 -2.03
C GLU A 49 -18.01 12.78 -2.06
N THR A 50 -18.94 11.83 -2.01
CA THR A 50 -18.64 10.43 -2.28
C THR A 50 -18.29 10.26 -3.75
N ILE A 51 -17.17 9.60 -4.02
CA ILE A 51 -16.68 9.34 -5.36
C ILE A 51 -17.02 7.91 -5.76
N ASN A 52 -17.48 7.73 -6.99
CA ASN A 52 -17.68 6.40 -7.55
C ASN A 52 -16.33 5.70 -7.67
N SER A 53 -16.22 4.52 -7.04
CA SER A 53 -15.03 3.69 -7.07
C SER A 53 -15.40 2.23 -7.36
N PRO A 54 -14.43 1.39 -7.75
CA PRO A 54 -14.62 -0.04 -7.81
C PRO A 54 -15.06 -0.61 -6.47
N LYS A 55 -15.64 -1.81 -6.51
CA LYS A 55 -16.00 -2.56 -5.31
C LYS A 55 -14.78 -3.33 -4.78
N GLY A 56 -14.53 -3.15 -3.49
CA GLY A 56 -13.54 -3.87 -2.70
C GLY A 56 -13.90 -3.79 -1.22
N ASP A 57 -12.96 -4.18 -0.37
CA ASP A 57 -13.09 -4.17 1.09
C ASP A 57 -12.56 -2.84 1.67
N LEU A 58 -12.32 -2.79 2.98
CA LEU A 58 -11.81 -1.66 3.72
C LEU A 58 -10.49 -1.16 3.14
N LEU A 59 -10.52 0.08 2.63
CA LEU A 59 -9.34 0.83 2.23
C LEU A 59 -8.73 1.50 3.47
N THR A 60 -7.52 1.10 3.82
CA THR A 60 -6.86 1.56 5.06
C THR A 60 -5.76 2.56 4.81
N ARG A 61 -5.37 2.79 3.55
CA ARG A 61 -4.24 3.64 3.19
C ARG A 61 -4.51 4.41 1.89
N LEU A 62 -3.89 5.59 1.81
CA LEU A 62 -3.84 6.44 0.64
C LEU A 62 -2.42 6.95 0.44
N TRP A 63 -2.02 7.09 -0.82
CA TRP A 63 -0.81 7.80 -1.25
C TRP A 63 -1.07 8.38 -2.64
N GLY A 64 -0.46 9.51 -2.99
CA GLY A 64 -0.46 9.94 -4.38
C GLY A 64 0.75 10.80 -4.72
N SER A 65 1.16 10.74 -5.98
CA SER A 65 2.29 11.52 -6.51
C SER A 65 1.84 12.89 -7.02
N ALA A 66 0.60 12.97 -7.47
CA ALA A 66 -0.06 14.15 -7.99
C ALA A 66 -1.59 14.01 -7.79
N SER A 67 -2.33 15.10 -7.99
CA SER A 67 -3.80 15.11 -7.83
C SER A 67 -4.55 14.19 -8.80
N ASP A 68 -3.86 13.72 -9.83
CA ASP A 68 -4.30 12.84 -10.90
C ASP A 68 -3.60 11.47 -10.90
N ASP A 69 -2.85 11.15 -9.85
CA ASP A 69 -2.17 9.85 -9.70
C ASP A 69 -2.15 9.46 -8.22
N ILE A 70 -3.18 8.72 -7.81
CA ILE A 70 -3.48 8.39 -6.41
C ILE A 70 -3.72 6.88 -6.28
N TRP A 71 -3.13 6.28 -5.26
CA TRP A 71 -3.31 4.89 -4.89
C TRP A 71 -4.05 4.78 -3.57
N ALA A 72 -5.04 3.89 -3.53
CA ALA A 72 -5.75 3.49 -2.32
C ALA A 72 -5.61 1.98 -2.15
N TRP A 73 -5.30 1.51 -0.94
CA TRP A 73 -5.21 0.07 -0.70
C TRP A 73 -5.62 -0.33 0.71
N GLY A 74 -5.90 -1.62 0.90
CA GLY A 74 -6.32 -2.15 2.17
C GLY A 74 -6.55 -3.67 2.18
N MET A 75 -7.61 -4.10 2.84
CA MET A 75 -7.90 -5.52 3.08
C MET A 75 -8.31 -6.26 1.81
N GLU A 76 -8.24 -7.61 1.84
CA GLU A 76 -8.72 -8.50 0.77
C GLU A 76 -8.18 -8.14 -0.63
N ASN A 77 -6.89 -7.78 -0.70
CA ASN A 77 -6.22 -7.36 -1.94
C ASN A 77 -6.89 -6.16 -2.64
N SER A 78 -7.57 -5.30 -1.88
CA SER A 78 -8.12 -4.06 -2.42
C SER A 78 -6.98 -3.12 -2.74
N LEU A 79 -6.74 -2.89 -4.02
CA LEU A 79 -5.74 -1.99 -4.57
C LEU A 79 -6.35 -1.19 -5.71
N PHE A 80 -6.55 0.10 -5.52
CA PHE A 80 -7.16 0.99 -6.51
C PHE A 80 -6.20 2.10 -6.93
N HIS A 81 -6.28 2.49 -8.19
CA HIS A 81 -5.53 3.59 -8.80
C HIS A 81 -6.49 4.63 -9.37
N TYR A 82 -6.29 5.90 -9.04
CA TYR A 82 -6.94 7.04 -9.66
C TYR A 82 -6.05 7.56 -10.77
N ASP A 83 -6.54 7.51 -12.01
CA ASP A 83 -5.80 7.89 -13.21
C ASP A 83 -6.00 9.35 -13.64
N GLY A 84 -6.56 10.18 -12.75
CA GLY A 84 -6.95 11.56 -13.03
C GLY A 84 -8.39 11.72 -13.49
N THR A 85 -9.06 10.62 -13.87
CA THR A 85 -10.44 10.62 -14.34
C THR A 85 -11.34 9.69 -13.54
N SER A 86 -10.86 8.50 -13.18
CA SER A 86 -11.64 7.48 -12.51
C SER A 86 -10.77 6.59 -11.62
N TRP A 87 -11.39 5.99 -10.62
CA TRP A 87 -10.76 4.94 -9.83
C TRP A 87 -10.88 3.59 -10.55
N ILE A 88 -9.77 2.90 -10.72
CA ILE A 88 -9.65 1.60 -11.37
C ILE A 88 -9.17 0.59 -10.33
N LYS A 89 -9.69 -0.64 -10.40
CA LYS A 89 -9.23 -1.74 -9.54
C LYS A 89 -8.02 -2.40 -10.18
N ASP A 90 -6.90 -2.35 -9.48
CA ASP A 90 -5.64 -2.97 -9.86
C ASP A 90 -5.41 -4.27 -9.09
N SER A 91 -4.40 -5.02 -9.54
CA SER A 91 -3.97 -6.24 -8.87
C SER A 91 -2.47 -6.49 -9.02
N ILE A 92 -1.94 -7.26 -8.07
CA ILE A 92 -0.60 -7.82 -8.14
C ILE A 92 -0.76 -9.33 -8.36
N GLU A 93 -0.24 -9.83 -9.47
CA GLU A 93 -0.23 -11.27 -9.74
C GLU A 93 0.85 -11.95 -8.88
N LEU A 94 0.43 -12.58 -7.79
CA LEU A 94 1.30 -13.38 -6.93
C LEU A 94 0.62 -14.71 -6.56
N SER A 95 1.36 -15.81 -6.67
CA SER A 95 0.92 -17.10 -6.16
C SER A 95 1.25 -17.21 -4.67
N ILE A 96 0.23 -17.12 -3.83
CA ILE A 96 0.36 -17.31 -2.37
C ILE A 96 -0.15 -18.71 -1.98
N PRO A 97 0.48 -19.38 -0.99
CA PRO A 97 -0.06 -20.62 -0.43
C PRO A 97 -1.48 -20.44 0.12
N GLU A 98 -2.28 -21.50 0.18
CA GLU A 98 -3.69 -21.45 0.64
C GLU A 98 -3.85 -20.87 2.05
N ASN A 99 -2.84 -21.01 2.92
CA ASN A 99 -2.81 -20.45 4.28
C ASN A 99 -1.88 -19.22 4.39
N GLY A 100 -1.64 -18.55 3.26
CA GLY A 100 -0.82 -17.35 3.17
C GLY A 100 -1.68 -16.10 3.14
N GLY A 101 -1.40 -15.12 3.99
CA GLY A 101 -1.95 -13.77 3.89
C GLY A 101 -1.01 -12.87 3.09
N PHE A 102 -1.55 -12.05 2.18
CA PHE A 102 -0.83 -11.02 1.43
C PHE A 102 -1.27 -9.63 1.90
N GLN A 103 -0.33 -8.72 2.14
CA GLN A 103 -0.66 -7.37 2.59
C GLN A 103 0.33 -6.33 2.07
N ILE A 104 -0.17 -5.48 1.18
CA ILE A 104 0.60 -4.33 0.70
C ILE A 104 0.85 -3.40 1.89
N THR A 105 2.12 -3.31 2.27
CA THR A 105 2.51 -2.55 3.46
C THR A 105 2.64 -1.07 3.10
N ARG A 106 3.25 -0.72 1.97
CA ARG A 106 3.44 0.66 1.54
C ARG A 106 3.42 0.79 0.03
N ILE A 107 2.94 1.94 -0.44
CA ILE A 107 3.12 2.44 -1.80
C ILE A 107 3.76 3.83 -1.72
N CYS A 108 4.74 4.10 -2.59
CA CYS A 108 5.27 5.44 -2.85
C CYS A 108 5.76 5.56 -4.29
N GLY A 109 6.19 6.73 -4.73
CA GLY A 109 6.70 6.92 -6.10
C GLY A 109 6.67 8.36 -6.58
N THR A 110 6.59 8.51 -7.90
CA THR A 110 6.51 9.78 -8.64
C THR A 110 5.35 9.73 -9.63
N SER A 111 5.08 10.86 -10.30
CA SER A 111 4.11 10.86 -11.40
C SER A 111 4.58 9.89 -12.49
N GLY A 112 3.80 8.82 -12.73
CA GLY A 112 4.09 7.79 -13.72
C GLY A 112 5.00 6.63 -13.27
N ALA A 113 5.36 6.57 -11.98
CA ALA A 113 6.04 5.41 -11.40
C ALA A 113 5.62 5.20 -9.94
N ALA A 114 5.18 3.99 -9.62
CA ALA A 114 4.85 3.60 -8.26
C ALA A 114 5.66 2.37 -7.84
N PHE A 115 5.89 2.27 -6.53
CA PHE A 115 6.67 1.22 -5.89
C PHE A 115 5.90 0.74 -4.69
N ALA A 116 5.91 -0.57 -4.46
CA ALA A 116 5.22 -1.17 -3.33
C ALA A 116 6.13 -2.14 -2.58
N THR A 117 6.00 -2.15 -1.26
CA THR A 117 6.46 -3.27 -0.42
C THR A 117 5.27 -4.06 0.07
N ASP A 118 5.46 -5.35 0.22
CA ASP A 118 4.46 -6.30 0.70
C ASP A 118 5.12 -7.31 1.62
N VAL A 119 4.31 -7.88 2.52
CA VAL A 119 4.68 -9.05 3.29
C VAL A 119 3.63 -10.14 3.08
N THR A 120 4.11 -11.35 2.77
CA THR A 120 3.31 -12.56 2.87
C THR A 120 3.66 -13.30 4.15
N LEU A 121 2.63 -13.60 4.95
CA LEU A 121 2.71 -14.39 6.17
C LEU A 121 2.08 -15.76 5.89
N ILE A 122 2.80 -16.85 6.16
CA ILE A 122 2.24 -18.20 6.09
C ILE A 122 1.92 -18.64 7.51
N ASP A 123 0.65 -18.95 7.78
CA ASP A 123 0.25 -19.43 9.11
C ASP A 123 1.05 -20.68 9.49
N TYR A 124 1.37 -20.81 10.78
CA TYR A 124 2.10 -21.94 11.39
C TYR A 124 3.61 -22.06 11.09
N VAL A 125 4.17 -21.19 10.25
CA VAL A 125 5.62 -21.11 10.02
C VAL A 125 6.06 -19.66 10.23
N LEU A 126 7.08 -19.42 11.06
CA LEU A 126 7.69 -18.10 11.25
C LEU A 126 8.51 -17.65 10.02
N ASN A 127 8.00 -17.91 8.82
CA ASN A 127 8.60 -17.55 7.55
C ASN A 127 7.78 -16.44 6.92
N GLU A 128 8.36 -15.25 6.85
CA GLU A 128 7.77 -14.10 6.18
C GLU A 128 8.47 -13.90 4.84
N THR A 129 7.72 -13.79 3.75
CA THR A 129 8.30 -13.38 2.46
C THR A 129 8.01 -11.91 2.23
N HIS A 130 9.07 -11.13 2.08
CA HIS A 130 9.01 -9.70 1.80
C HIS A 130 9.20 -9.48 0.31
N TYR A 131 8.31 -8.72 -0.31
CA TYR A 131 8.34 -8.42 -1.74
C TYR A 131 8.52 -6.94 -1.99
N PHE A 132 9.20 -6.64 -3.09
CA PHE A 132 9.31 -5.32 -3.66
C PHE A 132 8.77 -5.34 -5.09
N PHE A 133 7.83 -4.45 -5.39
CA PHE A 133 7.19 -4.33 -6.69
C PHE A 133 7.41 -2.96 -7.31
N THR A 134 7.50 -2.94 -8.65
CA THR A 134 7.52 -1.73 -9.46
C THR A 134 6.28 -1.68 -10.35
N TRP A 135 5.75 -0.49 -10.59
CA TRP A 135 4.62 -0.25 -11.48
C TRP A 135 5.06 0.58 -12.69
N ASN A 136 4.64 0.15 -13.88
CA ASN A 136 5.07 0.72 -15.17
C ASN A 136 3.93 1.38 -15.97
N ASN A 137 3.01 2.04 -15.30
CA ASN A 137 1.77 2.61 -15.83
C ASN A 137 0.63 1.62 -16.14
N ASN A 138 0.92 0.32 -16.25
CA ASN A 138 -0.12 -0.67 -16.58
C ASN A 138 -0.09 -1.92 -15.71
N LYS A 139 1.06 -2.28 -15.14
CA LYS A 139 1.20 -3.54 -14.40
C LYS A 139 2.22 -3.44 -13.27
N TRP A 140 1.87 -4.04 -12.14
CA TRP A 140 2.81 -4.32 -11.06
C TRP A 140 3.69 -5.53 -11.40
N THR A 141 5.00 -5.36 -11.26
CA THR A 141 6.00 -6.41 -11.50
C THR A 141 6.87 -6.61 -10.26
N LYS A 142 7.09 -7.86 -9.86
CA LYS A 142 8.02 -8.17 -8.76
C LYS A 142 9.45 -7.85 -9.18
N ALA A 143 10.10 -6.93 -8.46
CA ALA A 143 11.46 -6.51 -8.72
C ALA A 143 12.49 -7.18 -7.80
N ASP A 144 12.15 -7.44 -6.54
CA ASP A 144 13.00 -8.19 -5.60
C ASP A 144 12.15 -8.88 -4.52
N SER A 145 12.75 -9.84 -3.81
CA SER A 145 12.16 -10.49 -2.64
C SER A 145 13.22 -11.15 -1.74
N PHE A 146 12.89 -11.31 -0.47
CA PHE A 146 13.66 -12.13 0.48
C PHE A 146 12.73 -12.80 1.50
N VAL A 147 13.25 -13.81 2.20
CA VAL A 147 12.52 -14.54 3.24
C VAL A 147 13.21 -14.29 4.57
N ILE A 148 12.43 -13.93 5.58
CA ILE A 148 12.87 -13.97 6.98
C ILE A 148 12.31 -15.24 7.60
N SER A 149 13.18 -16.01 8.25
CA SER A 149 12.88 -17.28 8.89
C SER A 149 13.70 -17.47 10.16
N SER A 150 13.48 -18.58 10.87
CA SER A 150 14.35 -19.01 11.97
C SER A 150 15.81 -19.24 11.56
N THR A 151 16.08 -19.44 10.27
CA THR A 151 17.41 -19.73 9.72
C THR A 151 17.99 -18.60 8.87
N SER A 152 17.21 -17.57 8.55
CA SER A 152 17.64 -16.40 7.77
C SER A 152 16.99 -15.14 8.32
N GLN A 153 17.81 -14.24 8.86
CA GLN A 153 17.34 -12.96 9.42
C GLN A 153 17.92 -11.76 8.66
N GLU A 154 18.39 -11.98 7.43
CA GLU A 154 19.02 -10.93 6.64
C GLU A 154 17.99 -10.19 5.78
N TYR A 155 17.80 -8.90 6.07
CA TYR A 155 16.93 -8.05 5.28
C TYR A 155 17.68 -7.46 4.10
N LYS A 156 17.16 -7.68 2.89
CA LYS A 156 17.66 -7.01 1.67
C LYS A 156 17.17 -5.56 1.57
N PHE A 157 15.99 -5.28 2.11
CA PHE A 157 15.35 -3.96 2.13
C PHE A 157 14.41 -3.84 3.33
N GLY A 158 14.04 -2.60 3.67
CA GLY A 158 13.11 -2.31 4.77
C GLY A 158 11.64 -2.54 4.39
N THR A 159 10.77 -2.68 5.39
CA THR A 159 9.32 -2.90 5.22
C THR A 159 8.52 -1.64 4.95
N ARG A 160 9.19 -0.48 4.88
CA ARG A 160 8.60 0.79 4.53
C ARG A 160 9.35 1.40 3.36
N LEU A 161 8.63 2.10 2.50
CA LEU A 161 9.19 2.84 1.39
C LEU A 161 9.04 4.35 1.59
N TRP A 162 9.97 5.10 1.03
CA TRP A 162 9.87 6.53 0.88
C TRP A 162 10.64 6.97 -0.37
N MET A 163 10.06 7.88 -1.13
CA MET A 163 10.69 8.49 -2.29
C MET A 163 10.37 9.99 -2.30
N PRO A 164 11.38 10.87 -2.37
CA PRO A 164 11.15 12.29 -2.61
C PRO A 164 10.81 12.52 -4.08
N LYS A 165 10.15 13.65 -4.37
CA LYS A 165 9.62 14.01 -5.70
C LYS A 165 10.64 13.88 -6.85
N ASP A 166 11.91 14.19 -6.59
CA ASP A 166 13.00 14.18 -7.58
C ASP A 166 14.24 13.42 -7.09
N GLY A 167 14.07 12.26 -6.45
CA GLY A 167 15.22 11.57 -5.88
C GLY A 167 15.17 10.06 -5.87
N TYR A 168 15.99 9.50 -4.98
CA TYR A 168 16.23 8.07 -4.88
C TYR A 168 15.13 7.39 -4.07
N LEU A 169 14.83 6.16 -4.44
CA LEU A 169 13.92 5.31 -3.68
C LEU A 169 14.66 4.74 -2.46
N LEU A 170 14.10 5.00 -1.29
CA LEU A 170 14.54 4.41 -0.03
C LEU A 170 13.56 3.36 0.45
N SER A 171 14.12 2.36 1.11
CA SER A 171 13.39 1.53 2.06
C SER A 171 14.01 1.67 3.45
N TYR A 172 13.20 1.51 4.48
CA TYR A 172 13.66 1.62 5.88
C TYR A 172 12.85 0.73 6.81
N GLY A 173 13.45 0.32 7.94
CA GLY A 173 12.86 -0.60 8.90
C GLY A 173 13.78 -0.87 10.09
N SER A 174 13.53 -1.98 10.80
CA SER A 174 14.33 -2.41 11.96
C SER A 174 15.81 -2.56 11.63
N GLU A 175 16.12 -2.96 10.39
CA GLU A 175 17.49 -3.23 9.96
C GLU A 175 18.23 -2.02 9.40
N GLY A 176 17.61 -0.84 9.37
CA GLY A 176 18.21 0.41 8.88
C GLY A 176 17.59 0.91 7.59
N ILE A 177 18.36 1.69 6.84
CA ILE A 177 17.94 2.38 5.61
C ILE A 177 18.66 1.77 4.42
N PHE A 178 17.94 1.48 3.35
CA PHE A 178 18.45 0.94 2.11
C PHE A 178 18.04 1.84 0.95
N GLN A 179 18.91 1.97 -0.05
CA GLN A 179 18.64 2.72 -1.26
C GLN A 179 18.60 1.80 -2.47
N TRP A 180 17.60 1.98 -3.31
CA TRP A 180 17.48 1.23 -4.56
C TRP A 180 18.35 1.85 -5.66
N SER A 181 19.16 1.05 -6.34
CA SER A 181 20.05 1.48 -7.43
C SER A 181 19.49 1.22 -8.84
N GLY A 182 18.28 0.66 -8.96
CA GLY A 182 17.71 0.20 -10.23
C GLY A 182 17.86 -1.30 -10.47
N GLY A 183 18.90 -1.94 -9.90
CA GLY A 183 19.16 -3.38 -10.02
C GLY A 183 19.33 -4.12 -8.69
N GLY A 184 19.22 -3.42 -7.56
CA GLY A 184 19.36 -3.99 -6.23
C GLY A 184 19.34 -2.93 -5.13
N TRP A 185 19.21 -3.40 -3.89
CA TRP A 185 19.25 -2.56 -2.70
C TRP A 185 20.66 -2.43 -2.14
N GLN A 186 21.01 -1.25 -1.66
CA GLN A 186 22.27 -0.95 -0.98
C GLN A 186 21.98 -0.44 0.42
N LYS A 187 22.46 -1.15 1.45
CA LYS A 187 22.28 -0.74 2.85
C LYS A 187 23.16 0.46 3.16
N ASN A 188 22.56 1.53 3.65
CA ASN A 188 23.28 2.72 4.08
C ASN A 188 23.80 2.51 5.51
N SER A 189 25.09 2.17 5.64
CA SER A 189 25.73 1.83 6.92
C SER A 189 26.13 3.04 7.77
N THR A 190 25.98 4.26 7.25
CA THR A 190 26.53 5.47 7.88
C THR A 190 25.60 6.14 8.89
N ILE A 191 24.33 5.73 9.00
CA ILE A 191 23.28 6.59 9.59
C ILE A 191 22.89 6.27 11.05
N ILE A 192 23.39 5.20 11.68
CA ILE A 192 22.89 4.87 13.04
C ILE A 192 24.03 4.44 13.99
N GLN A 193 24.70 5.42 14.61
CA GLN A 193 25.15 5.27 16.00
C GLN A 193 24.05 5.83 16.90
N LEU A 194 23.19 4.94 17.42
CA LEU A 194 22.33 5.29 18.54
C LEU A 194 23.26 5.60 19.71
N HIS A 195 23.35 6.87 20.10
CA HIS A 195 23.94 7.22 21.37
C HIS A 195 22.93 6.78 22.42
N VAL A 196 23.26 5.70 23.13
CA VAL A 196 22.51 5.20 24.30
C VAL A 196 22.76 6.14 25.47
#